data_AF-A0A0A9WWF6-F1
#
_entry.id   AF-A0A0A9WWF6-F1
#
_cell.length_a   1.000
_cell.length_b   1.000
_cell.length_c   1.000
_cell.angle_alpha   90.00
_cell.angle_beta   90.00
_cell.angle_gamma   90.00
#
_symmetry.space_group_name_H-M   'P 1'
#
loop_
_entity.id
_entity.type
_entity.pdbx_description
1 polymer ?
#
loop_
_entity_poly.entity_id
_entity_poly.type
_entity_poly.pdbx_seq_one_letter_code
_entity_poly.pdbx_strand_id
1 'polypeptide(L)'
;MSSWREFRIDTRVLHNETRATTDMDAVELLGSRKRSRGNSSGQSMDRNGVLFYNLIVRDAVGCWNSYNGPYIPDAQGIVDVNNVTLNFPNDLKVDHEDDQSVWVLSNKLHKFLYSKLNPNEFNTRILTMKTREAVKGTPCEPGYVIQTKRGRPCNEL
;
A
#
# COMPACT_ATOMS: atom_id res chain seq x y z
N MET A 1 6.45 -8.16 9.42
CA MET A 1 7.32 -8.35 8.24
C MET A 1 7.08 -7.19 7.28
N SER A 2 8.09 -6.69 6.55
CA SER A 2 7.89 -5.60 5.58
C SER A 2 8.73 -5.80 4.32
N SER A 3 8.20 -5.42 3.15
CA SER A 3 8.83 -5.65 1.84
C SER A 3 8.53 -4.51 0.84
N TRP A 4 9.35 -4.35 -0.19
CA TRP A 4 9.10 -3.49 -1.36
C TRP A 4 8.62 -4.26 -2.60
N ARG A 5 8.61 -5.60 -2.54
CA ARG A 5 8.05 -6.50 -3.55
C ARG A 5 6.66 -6.94 -3.14
N GLU A 6 5.82 -7.16 -4.14
CA GLU A 6 4.45 -7.63 -3.97
C GLU A 6 4.29 -9.00 -4.61
N PHE A 7 3.54 -9.87 -3.96
CA PHE A 7 3.30 -11.23 -4.41
C PHE A 7 1.79 -11.48 -4.48
N ARG A 8 1.36 -12.37 -5.36
CA ARG A 8 -0.03 -12.80 -5.47
C ARG A 8 -0.11 -14.31 -5.50
N ILE A 9 -1.28 -14.82 -5.13
CA ILE A 9 -1.65 -16.23 -5.27
C ILE A 9 -3.11 -16.31 -5.67
N ASP A 10 -3.46 -17.28 -6.50
CA ASP A 10 -4.85 -17.56 -6.82
C ASP A 10 -5.56 -18.18 -5.61
N THR A 11 -6.70 -17.60 -5.21
CA THR A 11 -7.43 -18.06 -4.02
C THR A 11 -7.94 -19.49 -4.18
N ARG A 12 -8.10 -20.01 -5.41
CA ARG A 12 -8.45 -21.43 -5.65
C ARG A 12 -7.42 -22.40 -5.07
N VAL A 13 -6.15 -21.99 -4.98
CA VAL A 13 -5.10 -22.77 -4.32
C VAL A 13 -5.33 -22.79 -2.81
N LEU A 14 -5.71 -21.66 -2.22
CA LEU A 14 -5.99 -21.54 -0.78
C LEU A 14 -7.28 -22.26 -0.36
N HIS A 15 -8.26 -22.38 -1.25
CA HIS A 15 -9.50 -23.12 -0.99
C HIS A 15 -9.35 -24.65 -1.12
N ASN A 16 -8.19 -25.16 -1.54
CA ASN A 16 -7.91 -26.59 -1.63
C ASN A 16 -6.73 -26.95 -0.71
N GLU A 17 -7.02 -27.63 0.40
CA GLU A 17 -6.04 -27.97 1.44
C GLU A 17 -4.80 -28.71 0.91
N THR A 18 -5.00 -29.66 -0.01
CA THR A 18 -3.90 -30.41 -0.62
C THR A 18 -3.02 -29.49 -1.45
N ARG A 19 -3.60 -28.60 -2.27
CA ARG A 19 -2.82 -27.66 -3.08
C ARG A 19 -2.14 -26.60 -2.21
N ALA A 20 -2.80 -26.09 -1.17
CA ALA A 20 -2.24 -25.10 -0.25
C ALA A 20 -0.96 -25.59 0.46
N THR A 21 -0.78 -26.91 0.61
CA THR A 21 0.39 -27.51 1.28
C THR A 21 1.46 -28.04 0.32
N THR A 22 1.11 -28.28 -0.94
CA THR A 22 2.02 -28.93 -1.92
C THR A 22 2.46 -28.02 -3.06
N ASP A 23 1.64 -27.03 -3.42
CA ASP A 23 1.85 -26.14 -4.57
C ASP A 23 2.68 -24.91 -4.15
N MET A 24 3.95 -25.14 -3.84
CA MET A 24 4.88 -24.09 -3.37
C MET A 24 5.17 -23.03 -4.43
N ASP A 25 4.98 -23.36 -5.71
CA ASP A 25 5.21 -22.46 -6.86
C ASP A 25 3.98 -21.63 -7.22
N ALA A 26 2.85 -21.78 -6.51
CA ALA A 26 1.63 -21.01 -6.73
C ALA A 26 1.75 -19.52 -6.38
N VAL A 27 2.81 -19.12 -5.67
CA VAL A 27 3.07 -17.72 -5.30
C VAL A 27 3.84 -17.03 -6.42
N GLU A 28 3.20 -16.05 -7.05
CA GLU A 28 3.80 -15.29 -8.15
C GLU A 28 4.29 -13.92 -7.66
N LEU A 29 5.45 -13.48 -8.18
CA LEU A 29 5.87 -12.09 -8.02
C LEU A 29 4.96 -11.18 -8.86
N LEU A 30 4.13 -10.38 -8.20
CA LEU A 30 3.28 -9.40 -8.87
C LEU A 30 4.10 -8.19 -9.37
N GLY A 31 5.09 -7.74 -8.59
CA GLY A 31 5.97 -6.65 -8.97
C GLY A 31 6.71 -6.00 -7.81
N SER A 32 7.12 -4.74 -7.99
CA SER A 32 7.90 -4.00 -7.00
C SER A 32 7.64 -2.49 -7.05
N ARG A 33 7.59 -1.86 -5.87
CA ARG A 33 7.47 -0.40 -5.70
C ARG A 33 8.78 0.37 -5.91
N LYS A 34 9.91 -0.32 -6.15
CA LYS A 34 11.31 0.12 -5.96
C LYS A 34 11.68 0.26 -4.48
N ARG A 35 12.87 -0.25 -4.12
CA ARG A 35 13.40 -0.19 -2.74
C ARG A 35 13.45 1.23 -2.17
N SER A 36 13.73 2.23 -2.99
CA SER A 36 13.77 3.64 -2.58
C SER A 36 12.41 4.23 -2.21
N ARG A 37 11.29 3.59 -2.59
CA ARG A 37 9.94 4.07 -2.24
C ARG A 37 9.39 3.48 -0.95
N GLY A 38 10.21 2.73 -0.21
CA GLY A 38 9.90 2.21 1.12
C GLY A 38 9.31 0.80 1.11
N ASN A 39 9.21 0.25 2.32
CA ASN A 39 8.58 -1.04 2.58
C ASN A 39 7.15 -0.85 3.07
N SER A 40 6.29 -1.80 2.72
CA SER A 40 4.96 -1.97 3.28
C SER A 40 4.96 -3.11 4.30
N SER A 41 4.21 -2.98 5.39
CA SER A 41 3.97 -4.05 6.37
C SER A 41 2.52 -4.54 6.43
N GLY A 42 1.57 -3.66 6.13
CA GLY A 42 0.13 -3.92 6.14
C GLY A 42 -0.48 -3.41 4.84
N GLN A 43 -1.49 -4.12 4.36
CA GLN A 43 -2.21 -3.76 3.15
C GLN A 43 -3.63 -4.32 3.17
N SER A 44 -4.51 -3.67 2.41
CA SER A 44 -5.91 -4.08 2.26
C SER A 44 -6.44 -3.53 0.95
N MET A 45 -7.25 -4.33 0.27
CA MET A 45 -7.81 -3.99 -1.05
C MET A 45 -9.30 -3.67 -0.89
N ASP A 46 -9.75 -2.59 -1.54
CA ASP A 46 -11.18 -2.25 -1.61
C ASP A 46 -11.92 -3.09 -2.67
N ARG A 47 -13.26 -2.97 -2.72
CA ARG A 47 -14.07 -3.71 -3.72
C ARG A 47 -13.87 -3.21 -5.16
N ASN A 48 -13.24 -2.06 -5.34
CA ASN A 48 -12.93 -1.48 -6.65
C ASN A 48 -11.51 -1.84 -7.13
N GLY A 49 -10.84 -2.79 -6.46
CA GLY A 49 -9.52 -3.28 -6.88
C GLY A 49 -8.36 -2.36 -6.52
N VAL A 50 -8.56 -1.35 -5.67
CA VAL A 50 -7.51 -0.48 -5.14
C VAL A 50 -6.89 -1.13 -3.92
N LEU A 51 -5.61 -1.49 -4.03
CA LEU A 51 -4.78 -1.92 -2.93
C LEU A 51 -4.22 -0.70 -2.20
N PHE A 52 -4.59 -0.53 -0.93
CA PHE A 52 -3.95 0.42 -0.01
C PHE A 52 -2.87 -0.29 0.79
N TYR A 53 -1.76 0.39 1.06
CA TYR A 53 -0.65 -0.15 1.82
C TYR A 53 0.03 0.94 2.64
N ASN A 54 0.60 0.60 3.79
CA ASN A 54 1.36 1.55 4.58
C ASN A 54 2.81 1.66 4.09
N LEU A 55 3.46 2.79 4.36
CA LEU A 55 4.86 3.02 4.04
C LEU A 55 5.58 3.52 5.29
N ILE A 56 6.04 2.58 6.13
CA ILE A 56 6.58 2.89 7.46
C ILE A 56 7.72 3.91 7.41
N VAL A 57 8.69 3.71 6.51
CA VAL A 57 9.89 4.55 6.41
C VAL A 57 9.58 5.94 5.84
N ARG A 58 8.38 6.14 5.28
CA ARG A 58 7.98 7.39 4.63
C ARG A 58 6.89 8.15 5.37
N ASP A 59 6.44 7.66 6.52
CA ASP A 59 5.31 8.21 7.27
C ASP A 59 4.09 8.47 6.35
N ALA A 60 3.78 7.49 5.50
CA ALA A 60 2.81 7.66 4.41
C ALA A 60 1.91 6.43 4.21
N VAL A 61 0.81 6.65 3.50
CA VAL A 61 -0.08 5.60 2.96
C VAL A 61 0.01 5.67 1.45
N GLY A 62 0.26 4.53 0.81
CA GLY A 62 0.27 4.41 -0.64
C GLY A 62 -0.94 3.65 -1.17
N CYS A 63 -1.11 3.72 -2.48
CA CYS A 63 -2.16 2.99 -3.18
C CYS A 63 -1.66 2.46 -4.52
N TRP A 64 -2.34 1.44 -5.03
CA TRP A 64 -2.22 0.96 -6.41
C TRP A 64 -3.56 0.39 -6.86
N ASN A 65 -4.01 0.76 -8.05
CA ASN A 65 -5.25 0.24 -8.62
C ASN A 65 -4.94 -0.86 -9.62
N SER A 66 -5.41 -2.08 -9.33
CA SER A 66 -5.18 -3.27 -10.15
C SER A 66 -5.82 -3.21 -11.54
N TYR A 67 -6.83 -2.36 -11.73
CA TYR A 67 -7.50 -2.18 -13.03
C TYR A 67 -6.82 -1.12 -13.91
N ASN A 68 -6.01 -0.23 -13.35
CA ASN A 68 -5.36 0.84 -14.12
C ASN A 68 -4.07 0.37 -14.82
N GLY A 69 -3.47 -0.73 -14.37
CA GLY A 69 -2.30 -1.31 -15.02
C GLY A 69 -1.41 -2.13 -14.10
N PRO A 70 -0.20 -2.52 -14.56
CA PRO A 70 0.65 -3.46 -13.85
C PRO A 70 1.19 -2.90 -12.54
N TYR A 71 1.64 -3.79 -11.64
CA TYR A 71 2.27 -3.43 -10.38
C TYR A 71 3.70 -2.91 -10.58
N ILE A 72 3.81 -1.70 -11.12
CA ILE A 72 5.07 -1.03 -11.40
C ILE A 72 5.18 0.27 -10.60
N PRO A 73 6.38 0.80 -10.37
CA PRO A 73 6.58 2.02 -9.59
C PRO A 73 5.79 3.22 -10.12
N ASP A 74 5.68 3.38 -11.43
CA ASP A 74 5.01 4.55 -12.02
C ASP A 74 3.48 4.47 -11.91
N ALA A 75 2.93 3.32 -11.53
CA ALA A 75 1.52 3.10 -11.25
C ALA A 75 1.14 3.26 -9.76
N GLN A 76 2.10 3.57 -8.89
CA GLN A 76 1.87 3.69 -7.45
C GLN A 76 1.53 5.15 -7.07
N GLY A 77 0.51 5.33 -6.25
CA GLY A 77 0.13 6.63 -5.67
C GLY A 77 0.55 6.78 -4.20
N ILE A 78 0.48 8.01 -3.71
CA ILE A 78 0.52 8.35 -2.29
C ILE A 78 -0.83 8.98 -1.95
N VAL A 79 -1.52 8.39 -0.99
CA VAL A 79 -2.81 8.88 -0.46
C VAL A 79 -2.56 10.07 0.45
N ASP A 80 -1.66 9.90 1.42
CA ASP A 80 -1.27 10.95 2.35
C ASP A 80 0.14 10.69 2.91
N VAL A 81 0.80 11.75 3.37
CA VAL A 81 2.12 11.72 3.99
C VAL A 81 2.20 12.77 5.09
N ASN A 82 2.49 12.34 6.32
CA ASN A 82 2.59 13.25 7.45
C ASN A 82 3.41 12.64 8.60
N ASN A 83 4.57 13.22 8.88
CA ASN A 83 5.48 12.72 9.92
C ASN A 83 4.96 12.88 11.36
N VAL A 84 3.87 13.62 11.58
CA VAL A 84 3.23 13.78 12.89
C VAL A 84 2.06 12.81 13.04
N THR A 85 1.12 12.79 12.11
CA THR A 85 -0.12 12.00 12.21
C THR A 85 0.05 10.57 11.73
N LEU A 86 0.87 10.34 10.70
CA LEU A 86 1.25 9.04 10.15
C LEU A 86 2.65 8.64 10.61
N ASN A 87 3.01 8.94 11.86
CA ASN A 87 4.27 8.47 12.42
C ASN A 87 4.20 6.95 12.59
N PHE A 88 5.06 6.20 11.88
CA PHE A 88 5.06 4.72 11.88
C PHE A 88 3.64 4.11 11.71
N PRO A 89 3.02 4.24 10.52
CA PRO A 89 1.75 3.59 10.23
C PRO A 89 1.98 2.08 10.32
N ASN A 90 1.36 1.42 11.29
CA ASN A 90 1.66 0.04 11.66
C ASN A 90 0.79 -0.96 10.88
N ASP A 91 -0.50 -0.69 10.81
CA ASP A 91 -1.49 -1.53 10.15
C ASP A 91 -2.55 -0.67 9.46
N LEU A 92 -3.26 -1.27 8.50
CA LEU A 92 -4.43 -0.67 7.88
C LEU A 92 -5.46 -1.73 7.45
N LYS A 93 -6.71 -1.30 7.35
CA LYS A 93 -7.83 -2.12 6.85
C LYS A 93 -8.75 -1.26 6.00
N VAL A 94 -9.34 -1.86 4.98
CA VAL A 94 -10.52 -1.31 4.32
C VAL A 94 -11.74 -1.98 4.96
N ASP A 95 -12.74 -1.19 5.36
CA ASP A 95 -13.99 -1.71 5.92
C ASP A 95 -14.89 -2.33 4.83
N HIS A 96 -16.00 -2.94 5.27
CA HIS A 96 -16.95 -3.63 4.39
C HIS A 96 -18.26 -2.85 4.18
N GLU A 97 -18.30 -1.57 4.59
CA GLU A 97 -19.46 -0.69 4.43
C GLU A 97 -19.75 -0.43 2.94
N ASP A 98 -20.98 -0.07 2.59
CA ASP A 98 -21.36 0.28 1.20
C ASP A 98 -20.48 1.41 0.62
N ASP A 99 -20.16 2.40 1.44
CA ASP A 99 -19.17 3.44 1.13
C ASP A 99 -17.89 3.22 1.93
N GLN A 100 -16.98 2.42 1.35
CA GLN A 100 -15.82 1.89 2.05
C GLN A 100 -14.84 2.97 2.49
N SER A 101 -14.30 2.80 3.69
CA SER A 101 -13.23 3.64 4.23
C SER A 101 -11.96 2.84 4.45
N VAL A 102 -10.81 3.50 4.27
CA VAL A 102 -9.51 2.98 4.69
C VAL A 102 -9.20 3.50 6.09
N TRP A 103 -8.88 2.59 7.00
CA TRP A 103 -8.56 2.83 8.40
C TRP A 103 -7.09 2.55 8.62
N VAL A 104 -6.37 3.45 9.29
CA VAL A 104 -4.93 3.35 9.50
C VAL A 104 -4.61 3.51 10.97
N LEU A 105 -3.87 2.54 11.52
CA LEU A 105 -3.29 2.63 12.86
C LEU A 105 -1.88 3.20 12.77
N SER A 106 -1.68 4.42 13.29
CA SER A 106 -0.36 5.03 13.44
C SER A 106 0.03 5.08 14.91
N ASN A 107 1.29 4.76 15.23
CA ASN A 107 1.77 4.79 16.59
C ASN A 107 3.27 5.14 16.66
N LYS A 108 3.82 5.34 17.85
CA LYS A 108 5.25 5.63 18.02
C LYS A 108 6.06 4.36 18.37
N LEU A 109 5.77 3.21 17.75
CA LEU A 109 6.40 1.93 18.12
C LEU A 109 7.93 1.99 18.06
N HIS A 110 8.51 2.60 17.02
CA HIS A 110 9.96 2.77 16.94
C HIS A 110 10.53 3.55 18.15
N LYS A 111 9.83 4.57 18.66
CA LYS A 111 10.26 5.26 19.88
C LYS A 111 10.09 4.40 21.12
N PHE A 112 9.00 3.65 21.22
CA PHE A 112 8.74 2.74 22.35
C PHE A 112 9.81 1.64 22.48
N LEU A 113 10.33 1.13 21.36
CA LEU A 113 11.36 0.10 21.35
C LEU A 113 12.73 0.60 21.83
N TYR A 114 13.07 1.86 21.57
CA TYR A 114 14.39 2.43 21.85
C TYR A 114 14.40 3.52 22.92
N SER A 115 13.24 3.92 23.44
CA SER A 115 13.08 5.00 24.42
C SER A 115 11.72 4.94 25.13
N LYS A 116 11.47 5.92 26.01
CA LYS A 116 10.17 6.09 26.68
C LYS A 116 9.27 6.99 25.84
N LEU A 117 7.98 6.65 25.81
CA LEU A 117 6.96 7.51 25.21
C LEU A 117 6.67 8.70 26.13
N ASN A 118 6.38 9.87 25.54
CA ASN A 118 5.93 11.05 26.27
C ASN A 118 4.43 10.89 26.59
N PRO A 119 4.01 10.77 27.86
CA PRO A 119 2.59 10.61 28.21
C PRO A 119 1.75 11.86 27.90
N ASN A 120 2.38 13.02 27.69
CA ASN A 120 1.70 14.28 27.39
C ASN A 120 1.47 14.47 25.87
N GLU A 121 1.82 13.50 25.04
CA GLU A 121 1.61 13.53 23.59
C GLU A 121 0.66 12.42 23.14
N PHE A 122 -0.03 12.65 22.01
CA PHE A 122 -0.70 11.57 21.30
C PHE A 122 0.32 10.61 20.71
N ASN A 123 0.40 9.40 21.27
CA ASN A 123 1.36 8.36 20.87
C ASN A 123 0.77 7.33 19.91
N THR A 124 -0.56 7.26 19.81
CA THR A 124 -1.30 6.36 18.93
C THR A 124 -2.48 7.11 18.32
N ARG A 125 -2.78 6.83 17.05
CA ARG A 125 -3.89 7.41 16.30
C ARG A 125 -4.56 6.35 15.45
N ILE A 126 -5.88 6.45 15.32
CA ILE A 126 -6.66 5.77 14.31
C ILE A 126 -7.14 6.85 13.35
N LEU A 127 -6.76 6.75 12.09
CA LEU A 127 -7.10 7.68 11.03
C LEU A 127 -8.02 6.98 10.04
N THR A 128 -8.91 7.74 9.40
CA THR A 128 -9.83 7.19 8.41
C THR A 128 -10.04 8.16 7.26
N MET A 129 -10.31 7.63 6.08
CA MET A 129 -10.69 8.38 4.89
C MET A 129 -11.54 7.49 3.99
N LYS A 130 -12.49 8.08 3.26
CA LYS A 130 -13.24 7.34 2.24
C LYS A 130 -12.31 6.89 1.13
N THR A 131 -12.41 5.64 0.73
CA THR A 131 -11.54 5.04 -0.31
C THR A 131 -11.57 5.85 -1.61
N ARG A 132 -12.77 6.31 -2.02
CA ARG A 132 -12.96 7.16 -3.20
C ARG A 132 -12.27 8.51 -3.10
N GLU A 133 -12.28 9.11 -1.91
CA GLU A 133 -11.60 10.39 -1.66
C GLU A 133 -10.09 10.20 -1.60
N ALA A 134 -9.63 9.12 -0.96
CA ALA A 134 -8.23 8.77 -0.77
C ALA A 134 -7.44 8.61 -2.08
N VAL A 135 -8.10 8.15 -3.15
CA VAL A 135 -7.45 7.93 -4.45
C VAL A 135 -7.54 9.11 -5.40
N LYS A 136 -8.35 10.13 -5.09
CA LYS A 136 -8.63 11.24 -5.99
C LYS A 136 -7.35 12.01 -6.36
N GLY A 137 -7.12 12.22 -7.66
CA GLY A 137 -5.93 12.90 -8.16
C GLY A 137 -4.64 12.08 -8.06
N THR A 138 -4.72 10.81 -7.68
CA THR A 138 -3.59 9.88 -7.68
C THR A 138 -3.67 8.92 -8.87
N PRO A 139 -2.58 8.21 -9.22
CA PRO A 139 -2.62 7.14 -10.23
C PRO A 139 -3.58 5.99 -9.93
N CYS A 140 -4.13 5.93 -8.70
CA CYS A 140 -5.05 4.90 -8.24
C CYS A 140 -6.51 5.25 -8.53
N GLU A 141 -6.80 6.48 -8.96
CA GLU A 141 -8.15 6.89 -9.34
C GLU A 141 -8.67 6.02 -10.50
N PRO A 142 -9.89 5.47 -10.43
CA PRO A 142 -10.43 4.62 -11.48
C PRO A 142 -10.37 5.30 -12.86
N GLY A 143 -9.84 4.58 -13.86
CA GLY A 143 -9.71 5.09 -15.23
C GLY A 143 -8.46 5.94 -15.48
N TYR A 144 -7.57 6.08 -14.49
CA TYR A 144 -6.28 6.74 -14.70
C TYR A 144 -5.43 5.99 -15.72
N VAL A 145 -4.97 6.70 -16.75
CA VAL A 145 -4.07 6.15 -17.78
C VAL A 145 -2.63 6.41 -17.38
N ILE A 146 -1.88 5.33 -17.10
CA ILE A 146 -0.46 5.41 -16.76
C ILE A 146 0.32 5.93 -17.97
N GLN A 147 0.81 7.16 -17.87
CA GLN A 147 1.69 7.75 -18.89
C GLN A 147 3.06 7.10 -18.80
N THR A 148 3.34 6.14 -19.66
CA THR A 148 4.71 5.65 -19.84
C THR A 148 5.52 6.80 -20.42
N LYS A 149 6.63 7.17 -19.76
CA LYS A 149 7.57 8.14 -20.32
C LYS A 149 8.03 7.59 -21.67
N ARG A 150 7.53 8.14 -22.78
CA ARG A 150 8.11 7.92 -24.11
C ARG A 150 9.60 8.22 -23.95
N GLY A 151 10.44 7.21 -24.22
CA GLY A 151 11.88 7.44 -24.31
C GLY A 151 12.12 8.64 -25.22
N ARG A 152 12.98 9.58 -24.80
CA ARG A 152 13.39 10.66 -25.70
C ARG A 152 13.84 10.00 -27.01
N PRO A 153 13.31 10.39 -28.18
CA PRO A 153 13.88 9.91 -29.42
C PRO A 153 15.36 10.28 -29.42
N CYS A 154 16.22 9.29 -29.60
CA CYS A 154 17.64 9.52 -29.87
C CYS A 154 17.74 10.20 -31.23
N ASN A 155 17.73 11.53 -31.27
CA ASN A 155 18.21 12.32 -32.39
C ASN A 155 18.70 13.66 -31.85
N GLU A 156 19.85 14.09 -32.39
CA GLU A 156 20.61 15.32 -32.14
C GLU A 156 21.64 15.25 -30.98
N LEU A 157 22.74 14.54 -31.25
CA LEU A 157 24.11 14.99 -30.97
C LEU A 157 24.97 14.73 -32.19
#